data_AF-A0A4Y8RXH8-F1
#
_entry.id   AF-A0A4Y8RXH8-F1
#
_cell.length_a   1.000
_cell.length_b   1.000
_cell.length_c   1.000
_cell.angle_alpha   90.00
_cell.angle_beta   90.00
_cell.angle_gamma   90.00
#
_symmetry.space_group_name_H-M   'P 1'
#
loop_
_entity.id
_entity.type
_entity.pdbx_description
1 polymer ?
#
loop_
_entity_poly.entity_id
_entity_poly.type
_entity_poly.pdbx_seq_one_letter_code
_entity_poly.pdbx_strand_id
1 'polypeptide(L)'
;MVGCIYFLCIKQAGATSAEFHFSGRHSEFVYFAIQNRTANHGVFRGYPFAELAPEVGDILHNNRNGNQFNYAYAAAHSQYESHTAIIIEKGNDAQGGYIVTVGGNESDSIRTKIIRLDAHGHIAQRATSPFICLIKNSK
;
A
#
# COMPACT_ATOMS: atom_id res chain seq x y z
N MET A 1 -20.89 4.97 7.64
CA MET A 1 -19.70 4.37 6.99
C MET A 1 -18.53 5.28 7.32
N VAL A 2 -17.64 4.88 8.23
CA VAL A 2 -16.45 5.68 8.58
C VAL A 2 -15.54 5.66 7.35
N GLY A 3 -15.29 6.82 6.76
CA GLY A 3 -14.46 6.94 5.57
C GLY A 3 -13.03 6.51 5.88
N CYS A 4 -12.46 5.65 5.03
CA CYS A 4 -11.06 5.27 5.15
C CYS A 4 -10.18 6.52 4.96
N ILE A 5 -9.25 6.78 5.90
CA ILE A 5 -8.46 8.03 5.93
C ILE A 5 -7.68 8.26 4.63
N TYR A 6 -7.31 7.19 3.93
CA TYR A 6 -6.61 7.27 2.65
C TYR A 6 -7.41 8.01 1.59
N PHE A 7 -8.74 7.85 1.54
CA PHE A 7 -9.54 8.55 0.54
C PHE A 7 -9.52 10.04 0.79
N LEU A 8 -9.53 10.46 2.06
CA LEU A 8 -9.40 11.87 2.39
C LEU A 8 -8.03 12.40 1.99
N CYS A 9 -6.94 11.71 2.33
CA CYS A 9 -5.58 12.11 1.95
C CYS A 9 -5.41 12.19 0.42
N ILE A 10 -5.86 11.16 -0.31
CA ILE A 10 -5.72 11.06 -1.76
C ILE A 10 -6.61 12.11 -2.47
N LYS A 11 -7.84 12.34 -2.00
CA LYS A 11 -8.69 13.42 -2.52
C LYS A 11 -8.13 14.80 -2.20
N GLN A 12 -7.63 15.01 -0.99
CA GLN A 12 -7.04 16.29 -0.57
C GLN A 12 -5.76 16.59 -1.36
N ALA A 13 -4.99 15.56 -1.73
CA ALA A 13 -3.85 15.66 -2.64
C ALA A 13 -4.27 15.94 -4.11
N GLY A 14 -5.57 16.02 -4.40
CA GLY A 14 -6.10 16.41 -5.71
C GLY A 14 -6.26 15.24 -6.70
N ALA A 15 -6.24 13.99 -6.25
CA ALA A 15 -6.53 12.86 -7.12
C ALA A 15 -8.03 12.76 -7.43
N THR A 16 -8.34 12.57 -8.70
CA THR A 16 -9.69 12.40 -9.23
C THR A 16 -10.08 10.92 -9.26
N SER A 17 -11.38 10.63 -9.38
CA SER A 17 -11.87 9.23 -9.55
C SER A 17 -11.39 8.58 -10.85
N ALA A 18 -10.92 9.36 -11.82
CA ALA A 18 -10.29 8.85 -13.03
C ALA A 18 -8.85 8.39 -12.78
N GLU A 19 -8.18 8.96 -11.77
CA GLU A 19 -6.80 8.65 -11.41
C GLU A 19 -6.73 7.55 -10.34
N PHE A 20 -7.63 7.57 -9.35
CA PHE A 20 -7.65 6.62 -8.25
C PHE A 20 -9.03 5.97 -8.09
N HIS A 21 -9.04 4.65 -7.95
CA HIS A 21 -10.26 3.90 -7.69
C HIS A 21 -10.65 4.02 -6.21
N PHE A 22 -11.59 4.91 -5.86
CA PHE A 22 -12.04 5.05 -4.47
C PHE A 22 -13.03 3.95 -4.08
N SER A 23 -12.56 2.94 -3.35
CA SER A 23 -13.40 1.87 -2.79
C SER A 23 -13.06 1.59 -1.34
N GLY A 24 -14.08 1.45 -0.49
CA GLY A 24 -13.94 1.04 0.92
C GLY A 24 -13.27 -0.32 1.10
N ARG A 25 -13.20 -1.14 0.04
CA ARG A 25 -12.46 -2.40 0.03
C ARG A 25 -11.05 -2.16 -0.51
N HIS A 26 -10.05 -2.43 0.33
CA HIS A 26 -8.66 -2.09 0.00
C HIS A 26 -8.11 -2.87 -1.21
N SER A 27 -8.52 -4.13 -1.36
CA SER A 27 -8.11 -4.98 -2.48
C SER A 27 -8.56 -4.46 -3.85
N GLU A 28 -9.66 -3.71 -3.93
CA GLU A 28 -10.19 -3.24 -5.21
C GLU A 28 -9.27 -2.19 -5.84
N PHE A 29 -8.88 -1.16 -5.09
CA PHE A 29 -7.98 -0.13 -5.62
C PHE A 29 -6.56 -0.64 -5.86
N VAL A 30 -6.12 -1.64 -5.09
CA VAL A 30 -4.86 -2.35 -5.36
C VAL A 30 -4.94 -3.10 -6.69
N TYR A 31 -6.02 -3.84 -6.93
CA TYR A 31 -6.25 -4.53 -8.18
C TYR A 31 -6.18 -3.56 -9.37
N PHE A 32 -6.90 -2.44 -9.31
CA PHE A 32 -6.83 -1.42 -10.37
C PHE A 32 -5.42 -0.84 -10.54
N ALA A 33 -4.70 -0.55 -9.45
CA ALA A 33 -3.32 -0.07 -9.55
C ALA A 33 -2.38 -1.09 -10.22
N ILE A 34 -2.58 -2.40 -10.00
CA ILE A 34 -1.82 -3.46 -10.68
C ILE A 34 -2.18 -3.53 -12.17
N GLN A 35 -3.47 -3.36 -12.52
CA GLN A 35 -3.90 -3.27 -13.92
C GLN A 35 -3.29 -2.03 -14.61
N ASN A 36 -3.28 -0.88 -13.95
CA ASN A 36 -2.63 0.35 -14.41
C ASN A 36 -1.15 0.11 -14.73
N ARG A 37 -0.42 -0.55 -13.82
CA ARG A 37 0.99 -0.95 -14.04
C ARG A 37 1.12 -1.82 -15.29
N THR A 38 0.28 -2.85 -15.41
CA THR A 38 0.37 -3.85 -16.50
C THR A 38 0.06 -3.23 -17.85
N ALA A 39 -0.91 -2.32 -17.91
CA ALA A 39 -1.27 -1.57 -19.11
C ALA A 39 -0.41 -0.32 -19.34
N ASN A 40 0.57 -0.04 -18.47
CA ASN A 40 1.40 1.17 -18.48
C ASN A 40 0.56 2.47 -18.57
N HIS A 41 -0.57 2.52 -17.87
CA HIS A 41 -1.46 3.67 -17.83
C HIS A 41 -1.68 4.16 -16.39
N GLY A 42 -2.31 5.34 -16.25
CA GLY A 42 -2.69 5.88 -14.94
C GLY A 42 -1.51 6.35 -14.09
N VAL A 43 -1.82 7.17 -13.08
CA VAL A 43 -0.82 7.78 -12.19
C VAL A 43 -0.49 6.89 -10.99
N PHE A 44 -1.48 6.15 -10.47
CA PHE A 44 -1.28 5.16 -9.41
C PHE A 44 -1.01 3.79 -10.01
N ARG A 45 0.17 3.22 -9.70
CA ARG A 45 0.63 1.96 -10.27
C ARG A 45 1.12 1.03 -9.16
N GLY A 46 0.62 -0.20 -9.15
CA GLY A 46 0.93 -1.21 -8.15
C GLY A 46 2.06 -2.12 -8.62
N TYR A 47 3.17 -2.13 -7.89
CA TYR A 47 4.34 -2.96 -8.12
C TYR A 47 4.44 -4.06 -7.05
N PRO A 48 5.10 -5.20 -7.33
CA PRO A 48 5.52 -6.12 -6.28
C PRO A 48 6.27 -5.35 -5.18
N PHE A 49 5.97 -5.66 -3.90
CA PHE A 49 6.49 -4.87 -2.77
C PHE A 49 8.02 -4.75 -2.70
N ALA A 50 8.74 -5.71 -3.30
CA ALA A 50 10.20 -5.79 -3.32
C ALA A 50 10.83 -5.29 -4.63
N GLU A 51 10.03 -4.83 -5.60
CA GLU A 51 10.55 -4.38 -6.91
C GLU A 51 11.16 -2.98 -6.83
N LEU A 52 10.60 -2.09 -6.00
CA LEU A 52 11.00 -0.69 -5.91
C LEU A 52 11.17 -0.27 -4.45
N ALA A 53 12.08 0.69 -4.23
CA ALA A 53 12.24 1.31 -2.92
C ALA A 53 11.00 2.15 -2.57
N PRO A 54 10.47 2.03 -1.34
CA PRO A 54 9.34 2.83 -0.90
C PRO A 54 9.72 4.30 -0.71
N GLU A 55 8.78 5.18 -0.97
CA GLU A 55 8.88 6.63 -0.79
C GLU A 55 7.70 7.16 0.04
N VAL A 56 7.88 8.35 0.62
CA VAL A 56 6.80 9.04 1.36
C VAL A 56 5.66 9.36 0.39
N GLY A 57 4.44 9.00 0.77
CA GLY A 57 3.24 9.12 -0.07
C GLY A 57 2.83 7.83 -0.77
N ASP A 58 3.71 6.83 -0.85
CA ASP A 58 3.36 5.51 -1.39
C ASP A 58 2.35 4.78 -0.49
N ILE A 59 1.58 3.87 -1.09
CA ILE A 59 0.63 3.02 -0.35
C ILE A 59 1.18 1.60 -0.30
N LEU A 60 1.39 1.10 0.92
CA LEU A 60 1.84 -0.26 1.16
C LEU A 60 0.65 -1.18 1.43
N HIS A 61 0.57 -2.30 0.71
CA HIS A 61 -0.49 -3.30 0.80
C HIS A 61 0.01 -4.61 1.39
N ASN A 62 -0.77 -5.18 2.32
CA ASN A 62 -0.44 -6.42 3.00
C ASN A 62 -1.66 -7.30 3.27
N ASN A 63 -1.40 -8.57 3.51
CA ASN A 63 -2.40 -9.53 3.99
C ASN A 63 -2.96 -9.14 5.37
N ARG A 64 -4.10 -9.73 5.72
CA ARG A 64 -4.73 -9.57 7.05
C ARG A 64 -5.36 -10.90 7.48
N ASN A 65 -5.61 -11.07 8.78
CA ASN A 65 -6.28 -12.24 9.37
C ASN A 65 -5.62 -13.59 9.01
N GLY A 66 -4.29 -13.63 9.02
CA GLY A 66 -3.53 -14.85 8.76
C GLY A 66 -3.45 -15.28 7.29
N ASN A 67 -4.05 -14.53 6.36
CA ASN A 67 -3.95 -14.81 4.94
C ASN A 67 -2.51 -14.67 4.40
N GLN A 68 -2.23 -15.35 3.29
CA GLN A 68 -0.92 -15.34 2.62
C GLN A 68 -1.04 -15.18 1.09
N PHE A 69 -1.93 -14.30 0.64
CA PHE A 69 -2.03 -13.94 -0.77
C PHE A 69 -0.73 -13.26 -1.24
N ASN A 70 -0.39 -13.46 -2.51
CA ASN A 70 0.78 -12.87 -3.14
C ASN A 70 0.36 -11.88 -4.24
N TYR A 71 1.34 -11.24 -4.88
CA TYR A 71 1.10 -10.25 -5.93
C TYR A 71 0.30 -10.82 -7.11
N ALA A 72 0.59 -12.04 -7.54
CA ALA A 72 -0.14 -12.70 -8.63
C ALA A 72 -1.62 -12.92 -8.27
N TYR A 73 -1.91 -13.32 -7.02
CA TYR A 73 -3.28 -13.44 -6.53
C TYR A 73 -3.99 -12.08 -6.55
N ALA A 74 -3.33 -11.03 -6.06
CA ALA A 74 -3.86 -9.66 -6.07
C ALA A 74 -4.10 -9.11 -7.49
N ALA A 75 -3.30 -9.55 -8.47
CA ALA A 75 -3.47 -9.19 -9.87
C ALA A 75 -4.70 -9.87 -10.53
N ALA A 76 -5.11 -11.03 -10.02
CA ALA A 76 -6.19 -11.83 -10.59
C ALA A 76 -7.54 -11.68 -9.84
N HIS A 77 -7.53 -11.19 -8.60
CA HIS A 77 -8.71 -11.09 -7.75
C HIS A 77 -8.88 -9.66 -7.25
N SER A 78 -10.03 -9.04 -7.50
CA SER A 78 -10.33 -7.70 -6.98
C SER A 78 -10.85 -7.70 -5.54
N GLN A 79 -11.31 -8.85 -5.04
CA GLN A 79 -11.97 -8.96 -3.74
C GLN A 79 -11.34 -10.05 -2.88
N TYR A 80 -10.63 -9.60 -1.84
CA TYR A 80 -10.07 -10.46 -0.79
C TYR A 80 -9.75 -9.61 0.44
N GLU A 81 -9.64 -10.27 1.59
CA GLU A 81 -9.29 -9.58 2.83
C GLU A 81 -7.82 -9.15 2.81
N SER A 82 -7.60 -7.86 2.98
CA SER A 82 -6.28 -7.25 3.03
C SER A 82 -6.31 -5.91 3.75
N HIS A 83 -5.14 -5.32 3.94
CA HIS A 83 -4.98 -4.00 4.53
C HIS A 83 -4.00 -3.18 3.70
N THR A 84 -4.10 -1.86 3.84
CA THR A 84 -3.18 -0.91 3.21
C THR A 84 -2.84 0.16 4.22
N ALA A 85 -1.72 0.84 4.04
CA ALA A 85 -1.32 2.00 4.83
C ALA A 85 -0.51 2.98 3.97
N ILE A 86 -0.56 4.28 4.28
CA ILE A 86 0.25 5.29 3.57
C ILE A 86 1.58 5.44 4.28
N ILE A 87 2.67 5.52 3.52
CA ILE A 87 4.01 5.81 4.04
C ILE A 87 4.11 7.32 4.31
N ILE A 88 4.43 7.70 5.54
CA ILE A 88 4.52 9.10 5.99
C ILE A 88 5.93 9.52 6.36
N GLU A 89 6.83 8.56 6.55
CA GLU A 89 8.22 8.82 6.90
C GLU A 89 9.11 7.72 6.33
N LYS A 90 10.34 8.09 6.00
CA LYS A 90 11.44 7.19 5.67
C LYS A 90 12.69 7.69 6.36
N GLY A 91 13.43 6.77 6.98
CA GLY A 91 14.61 7.12 7.77
C GLY A 91 15.56 5.95 7.95
N ASN A 92 16.56 6.17 8.80
CA ASN A 92 17.54 5.16 9.20
C ASN A 92 17.84 5.31 10.69
N ASP A 93 17.86 4.21 11.42
CA ASP A 93 18.23 4.17 12.84
C ASP A 93 19.34 3.12 13.09
N ALA A 94 19.63 2.81 14.36
CA ALA A 94 20.63 1.82 14.73
C ALA A 94 20.32 0.38 14.25
N GLN A 95 19.08 0.11 13.84
CA GLN A 95 18.62 -1.18 13.29
C GLN A 95 18.55 -1.16 11.75
N GLY A 96 18.94 -0.05 11.11
CA GLY A 96 18.97 0.12 9.66
C GLY A 96 17.81 0.96 9.11
N GLY A 97 17.55 0.80 7.82
CA GLY A 97 16.53 1.56 7.11
C GLY A 97 15.12 1.23 7.59
N TYR A 98 14.26 2.24 7.67
CA TYR A 98 12.86 2.07 8.04
C TYR A 98 11.93 3.04 7.30
N ILE A 99 10.66 2.68 7.30
CA ILE A 99 9.55 3.56 6.94
C ILE A 99 8.51 3.56 8.06
N VAL A 100 7.79 4.67 8.20
CA VAL A 100 6.60 4.73 9.07
C VAL A 100 5.37 4.78 8.18
N THR A 101 4.45 3.85 8.42
CA THR A 101 3.15 3.83 7.75
C THR A 101 2.06 4.27 8.69
N VAL A 102 1.08 5.05 8.22
CA VAL A 102 -0.15 5.35 8.95
C VAL A 102 -1.32 4.57 8.37
N GLY A 103 -2.03 3.89 9.26
CA GLY A 103 -3.19 3.07 8.98
C GLY A 103 -4.50 3.74 9.38
N GLY A 104 -5.54 3.73 8.53
CA GLY A 104 -6.92 4.07 8.90
C GLY A 104 -7.87 2.90 8.63
N ASN A 105 -8.75 2.63 9.60
CA ASN A 105 -9.54 1.40 9.76
C ASN A 105 -8.79 0.22 10.41
N GLU A 106 -7.96 0.53 11.41
CA GLU A 106 -7.45 -0.46 12.37
C GLU A 106 -8.33 -0.40 13.62
N SER A 107 -9.50 -1.06 13.61
CA SER A 107 -10.45 -1.07 14.73
C SER A 107 -10.90 0.33 15.18
N ASP A 108 -11.37 1.18 14.25
CA ASP A 108 -11.74 2.59 14.50
C ASP A 108 -10.60 3.49 15.03
N SER A 109 -9.34 3.09 14.83
CA SER A 109 -8.18 3.89 15.23
C SER A 109 -7.26 4.21 14.06
N ILE A 110 -6.55 5.34 14.21
CA ILE A 110 -5.41 5.73 13.39
C ILE A 110 -4.16 5.24 14.11
N ARG A 111 -3.35 4.40 13.45
CA ARG A 111 -2.12 3.86 14.06
C ARG A 111 -0.95 4.01 13.12
N THR A 112 0.22 4.29 13.69
CA THR A 112 1.48 4.25 12.97
C THR A 112 2.17 2.91 13.20
N LYS A 113 2.94 2.46 12.20
CA LYS A 113 3.78 1.27 12.29
C LYS A 113 5.12 1.53 11.65
N ILE A 114 6.19 1.11 12.32
CA ILE A 114 7.53 1.06 11.76
C ILE A 114 7.67 -0.23 10.97
N ILE A 115 8.01 -0.13 9.68
CA ILE A 115 8.34 -1.25 8.80
C ILE A 115 9.82 -1.17 8.45
N ARG A 116 10.53 -2.30 8.59
CA ARG A 116 11.96 -2.38 8.31
C ARG A 116 12.22 -2.54 6.81
N LEU A 117 13.30 -1.93 6.36
CA LEU A 117 13.84 -2.11 5.03
C LEU A 117 14.98 -3.14 5.06
N ASP A 118 15.20 -3.82 3.94
CA ASP A 118 16.36 -4.67 3.74
C ASP A 118 17.62 -3.85 3.43
N ALA A 119 18.76 -4.53 3.26
CA ALA A 119 20.04 -3.89 2.95
C ALA A 119 20.06 -3.15 1.61
N HIS A 120 19.11 -3.43 0.71
CA HIS A 120 18.94 -2.74 -0.57
C HIS A 120 17.96 -1.56 -0.50
N GLY A 121 17.38 -1.31 0.69
CA GLY A 121 16.39 -0.24 0.89
C GLY A 121 14.99 -0.61 0.40
N HIS A 122 14.71 -1.89 0.12
CA HIS A 122 13.38 -2.39 -0.18
C HIS A 122 12.64 -2.81 1.09
N ILE A 123 11.33 -2.98 1.02
CA ILE A 123 10.54 -3.42 2.16
C ILE A 123 10.94 -4.86 2.54
N ALA A 124 11.40 -5.06 3.77
CA ALA A 124 11.69 -6.39 4.27
C ALA A 124 10.38 -7.17 4.47
N GLN A 125 10.31 -8.37 3.91
CA GLN A 125 9.13 -9.24 4.07
C GLN A 125 8.99 -9.73 5.51
N ARG A 126 7.76 -10.09 5.91
CA ARG A 126 7.45 -10.62 7.25
C ARG A 126 6.50 -11.83 7.17
N ALA A 127 6.55 -12.70 8.19
CA ALA A 127 5.71 -13.90 8.26
C ALA A 127 4.23 -13.59 8.56
N THR A 128 3.98 -12.67 9.50
CA THR A 128 2.61 -12.28 9.86
C THR A 128 2.11 -11.17 8.95
N SER A 129 0.98 -11.37 8.29
CA SER A 129 0.39 -10.37 7.38
C SER A 129 1.39 -9.90 6.31
N PRO A 130 1.91 -10.82 5.46
CA PRO A 130 2.97 -10.53 4.50
C PRO A 130 2.57 -9.42 3.52
N PHE A 131 3.56 -8.63 3.10
CA PHE A 131 3.43 -7.57 2.10
C PHE A 131 3.23 -8.16 0.71
N ILE A 132 2.42 -7.48 -0.09
CA ILE A 132 1.98 -7.94 -1.40
C ILE A 132 2.45 -6.94 -2.46
N CYS A 133 2.03 -5.69 -2.31
CA CYS A 133 2.12 -4.66 -3.34
C CYS A 133 2.53 -3.31 -2.73
N LEU A 134 3.30 -2.54 -3.50
CA LEU A 134 3.61 -1.15 -3.26
C LEU A 134 2.97 -0.33 -4.38
N ILE A 135 2.03 0.55 -4.05
CA ILE A 135 1.44 1.47 -5.02
C ILE A 135 2.24 2.76 -4.99
N LYS A 136 2.83 3.11 -6.13
CA LYS A 136 3.50 4.41 -6.32
C LYS A 136 2.57 5.40 -6.99
N ASN A 137 2.67 6.66 -6.57
CA ASN A 137 2.09 7.79 -7.28
C ASN A 137 3.14 8.36 -8.25
N SER A 138 2.77 8.48 -9.53
CA SER A 138 3.63 9.01 -10.60
C SER A 138 3.30 10.47 -10.96
N LYS A 139 2.45 11.12 -10.14
CA LYS A 139 2.04 12.53 -10.30
C LYS A 139 2.88 13.45 -9.43
#